data_AF-A0A447TNS9-F1
#
_entry.id   AF-A0A447TNS9-F1
#
_cell.length_a   1.000
_cell.length_b   1.000
_cell.length_c   1.000
_cell.angle_alpha   90.00
_cell.angle_beta   90.00
_cell.angle_gamma   90.00
#
_symmetry.space_group_name_H-M   'P 1'
#
loop_
_entity.id
_entity.type
_entity.pdbx_description
1 polymer ?
#
loop_
_entity_poly.entity_id
_entity_poly.type
_entity_poly.pdbx_seq_one_letter_code
_entity_poly.pdbx_strand_id
1 'polypeptide(L)'
;MVDGISLPELLEKRTGNMMQPQMAEKIRKRTEKQFPNGIEPHGTDALRFTLAALASTGRDINWDMKRLEGYRNFCNKLWNASRFVLMNTEEQDCGFNGGEMTLSLADRWILAEFNQTVKAYREALDSFRFDIAAGILYEFTWNQFCDWYLELTKPVMNGGTEAELRGTRHTLVTVLEGLLRLAHPIIPFITETIWQRVKVICGITADTIMLQPFPEYNAAQVDEAALADTEWLKQAIVAVRNIRAEMNIAPGKPLELLLRGCSEEAVRRVNDNRSFLQPLARLESITVLPADDKGPVSVTKIIDGAELLIPMAGLINKDDELARLAKEVAKIEGEIARIEGKLSNEGFVARAPEAVIAKEREKLDGYAEAKAKLIEQQAVISAL
;
A
#
# COMPACT_ATOMS: atom_id res chain seq x y z
N MET A 1 -15.42 -18.06 12.86
CA MET A 1 -14.90 -16.90 12.08
C MET A 1 -14.41 -15.82 13.02
N VAL A 2 -15.25 -15.34 13.95
CA VAL A 2 -14.79 -14.43 15.02
C VAL A 2 -13.81 -15.15 15.95
N ASP A 3 -14.29 -16.16 16.68
CA ASP A 3 -13.49 -16.91 17.68
C ASP A 3 -12.76 -18.14 17.12
N GLY A 4 -12.86 -18.35 15.81
CA GLY A 4 -12.44 -19.60 15.17
C GLY A 4 -13.37 -20.78 15.50
N ILE A 5 -13.01 -21.98 15.04
CA ILE A 5 -13.61 -23.28 15.39
C ILE A 5 -12.70 -24.40 14.90
N SER A 6 -12.46 -25.42 15.73
CA SER A 6 -11.64 -26.57 15.34
C SER A 6 -12.34 -27.40 14.25
N LEU A 7 -11.60 -28.19 13.48
CA LEU A 7 -12.21 -29.09 12.49
C LEU A 7 -13.26 -30.03 13.12
N PRO A 8 -12.98 -30.76 14.22
CA PRO A 8 -13.97 -31.67 14.82
C PRO A 8 -15.29 -30.98 15.17
N GLU A 9 -15.22 -29.84 15.87
CA GLU A 9 -16.40 -29.07 16.27
C GLU A 9 -17.12 -28.47 15.05
N LEU A 10 -16.39 -28.08 14.01
CA LEU A 10 -16.98 -27.58 12.77
C LEU A 10 -17.77 -28.68 12.04
N LEU A 11 -17.25 -29.90 12.01
CA LEU A 11 -17.93 -31.04 11.40
C LEU A 11 -19.21 -31.38 12.18
N GLU A 12 -19.12 -31.42 13.51
CA GLU A 12 -20.28 -31.62 14.37
C GLU A 12 -21.33 -30.53 14.13
N LYS A 13 -20.93 -29.25 14.17
CA LYS A 13 -21.84 -28.12 13.95
C LYS A 13 -22.53 -28.15 12.59
N ARG A 14 -21.82 -28.57 11.53
CA ARG A 14 -22.38 -28.65 10.17
C ARG A 14 -23.23 -29.88 9.92
N THR A 15 -23.15 -30.90 10.77
CA THR A 15 -23.85 -32.19 10.57
C THR A 15 -24.84 -32.57 11.69
N GLY A 16 -24.81 -31.90 12.85
CA GLY A 16 -25.55 -32.30 14.04
C GLY A 16 -27.07 -32.12 13.97
N ASN A 17 -27.56 -31.13 13.22
CA ASN A 17 -29.00 -30.80 13.11
C ASN A 17 -29.45 -30.66 11.66
N MET A 18 -29.20 -31.67 10.83
CA MET A 18 -29.53 -31.63 9.40
C MET A 18 -30.95 -32.14 9.11
N MET A 19 -31.72 -31.41 8.30
CA MET A 19 -33.00 -31.90 7.76
C MET A 19 -32.85 -33.07 6.79
N GLN A 20 -31.67 -33.25 6.18
CA GLN A 20 -31.36 -34.35 5.24
C GLN A 20 -30.11 -35.12 5.70
N PRO A 21 -30.23 -36.05 6.66
CA PRO A 21 -29.10 -36.77 7.25
C PRO A 21 -28.20 -37.49 6.24
N GLN A 22 -28.76 -37.97 5.13
CA GLN A 22 -28.03 -38.64 4.04
C GLN A 22 -26.96 -37.76 3.38
N MET A 23 -27.04 -36.43 3.51
CA MET A 23 -26.06 -35.49 2.97
C MET A 23 -24.86 -35.27 3.90
N ALA A 24 -24.91 -35.77 5.15
CA ALA A 24 -23.91 -35.50 6.17
C ALA A 24 -22.49 -35.86 5.72
N GLU A 25 -22.30 -37.06 5.17
CA GLU A 25 -20.98 -37.53 4.71
C GLU A 25 -20.40 -36.66 3.59
N LYS A 26 -21.26 -36.22 2.65
CA LYS A 26 -20.85 -35.33 1.56
C LYS A 26 -20.45 -33.95 2.08
N ILE A 27 -21.21 -33.41 3.04
CA ILE A 27 -20.90 -32.12 3.68
C ILE A 27 -19.60 -32.22 4.49
N ARG A 28 -19.40 -33.33 5.19
CA ARG A 28 -18.22 -33.61 6.01
C ARG A 28 -16.95 -33.59 5.16
N LYS A 29 -16.89 -34.42 4.10
CA LYS A 29 -15.77 -34.45 3.14
C LYS A 29 -15.49 -33.10 2.50
N ARG A 30 -16.53 -32.35 2.12
CA ARG A 30 -16.37 -31.01 1.55
C ARG A 30 -15.79 -30.03 2.57
N THR A 31 -16.24 -30.10 3.81
CA THR A 31 -15.76 -29.24 4.90
C THR A 31 -14.31 -29.54 5.24
N GLU A 32 -13.92 -30.80 5.36
CA GLU A 32 -12.53 -31.22 5.57
C GLU A 32 -11.62 -30.73 4.44
N LYS A 33 -12.07 -30.85 3.19
CA LYS A 33 -11.32 -30.34 2.03
C LYS A 33 -11.15 -28.82 2.06
N GLN A 34 -12.18 -28.09 2.46
CA GLN A 34 -12.19 -26.63 2.45
C GLN A 34 -11.48 -26.03 3.68
N PHE A 35 -11.57 -26.70 4.82
CA PHE A 35 -11.09 -26.24 6.12
C PHE A 35 -10.33 -27.38 6.82
N PRO A 36 -9.18 -27.81 6.28
CA PRO A 36 -8.47 -28.99 6.79
C PRO A 36 -8.03 -28.87 8.25
N ASN A 37 -7.88 -27.65 8.76
CA ASN A 37 -7.50 -27.36 10.14
C ASN A 37 -8.64 -26.68 10.94
N GLY A 38 -9.85 -26.62 10.40
CA GLY A 38 -10.93 -25.79 10.93
C GLY A 38 -10.87 -24.35 10.40
N ILE A 39 -11.48 -23.42 11.13
CA ILE A 39 -11.50 -21.99 10.78
C ILE A 39 -10.76 -21.22 11.87
N GLU A 40 -9.72 -20.48 11.47
CA GLU A 40 -8.95 -19.64 12.38
C GLU A 40 -9.79 -18.45 12.94
N PRO A 41 -9.44 -17.90 14.11
CA PRO A 41 -10.01 -16.66 14.60
C PRO A 41 -9.53 -15.46 13.77
N HIS A 42 -10.48 -14.61 13.40
CA HIS A 42 -10.22 -13.38 12.64
C HIS A 42 -10.68 -12.10 13.36
N GLY A 43 -11.52 -12.22 14.39
CA GLY A 43 -12.06 -11.09 15.14
C GLY A 43 -13.27 -10.41 14.46
N THR A 44 -14.03 -9.68 15.27
CA THR A 44 -15.30 -9.06 14.84
C THR A 44 -15.09 -7.93 13.84
N ASP A 45 -14.07 -7.09 14.04
CA ASP A 45 -13.79 -5.96 13.16
C ASP A 45 -13.41 -6.40 11.74
N ALA A 46 -12.55 -7.42 11.61
CA ALA A 46 -12.20 -7.99 10.31
C ALA A 46 -13.44 -8.55 9.59
N LEU A 47 -14.33 -9.23 10.32
CA LEU A 47 -15.58 -9.74 9.76
C LEU A 47 -16.51 -8.61 9.30
N ARG A 48 -16.70 -7.57 10.12
CA ARG A 48 -17.52 -6.39 9.76
C ARG A 48 -16.98 -5.69 8.54
N PHE A 49 -15.66 -5.45 8.48
CA PHE A 49 -15.01 -4.84 7.33
C PHE A 49 -15.22 -5.69 6.07
N THR A 50 -15.01 -7.00 6.16
CA THR A 50 -15.20 -7.93 5.03
C THR A 50 -16.62 -7.84 4.47
N LEU A 51 -17.63 -7.83 5.34
CA LEU A 51 -19.02 -7.73 4.92
C LEU A 51 -19.35 -6.36 4.33
N ALA A 52 -18.86 -5.27 4.94
CA ALA A 52 -19.03 -3.92 4.39
C ALA A 52 -18.43 -3.79 2.98
N ALA A 53 -17.23 -4.33 2.78
CA ALA A 53 -16.54 -4.30 1.48
C ALA A 53 -17.17 -5.22 0.41
N LEU A 54 -17.86 -6.28 0.81
CA LEU A 54 -18.51 -7.22 -0.11
C LEU A 54 -19.96 -6.89 -0.42
N ALA A 55 -20.63 -6.09 0.43
CA ALA A 55 -22.04 -5.72 0.29
C ALA A 55 -22.26 -4.65 -0.78
N SER A 56 -21.82 -4.91 -2.01
CA SER A 56 -22.08 -4.04 -3.15
C SER A 56 -23.54 -4.15 -3.62
N THR A 57 -24.15 -3.02 -3.95
CA THR A 57 -25.59 -2.95 -4.29
C THR A 57 -25.94 -3.86 -5.47
N GLY A 58 -26.98 -4.68 -5.29
CA GLY A 58 -27.53 -5.53 -6.36
C GLY A 58 -26.67 -6.76 -6.72
N ARG A 59 -25.70 -7.13 -5.88
CA ARG A 59 -24.88 -8.33 -6.05
C ARG A 59 -24.98 -9.24 -4.83
N ASP A 60 -24.96 -10.54 -5.07
CA ASP A 60 -24.82 -11.52 -4.00
C ASP A 60 -23.46 -11.39 -3.31
N ILE A 61 -23.44 -11.54 -1.99
CA ILE A 61 -22.20 -11.60 -1.22
C ILE A 61 -21.54 -12.96 -1.49
N ASN A 62 -20.53 -12.96 -2.34
CA ASN A 62 -19.66 -14.12 -2.50
C ASN A 62 -18.64 -14.15 -1.36
N TRP A 63 -18.89 -14.99 -0.37
CA TRP A 63 -18.02 -15.11 0.81
C TRP A 63 -16.64 -15.65 0.44
N ASP A 64 -15.59 -14.92 0.83
CA ASP A 64 -14.19 -15.27 0.56
C ASP A 64 -13.35 -15.16 1.85
N MET A 65 -12.82 -16.30 2.30
CA MET A 65 -11.94 -16.38 3.48
C MET A 65 -10.64 -15.60 3.29
N LYS A 66 -10.10 -15.51 2.06
CA LYS A 66 -8.88 -14.74 1.81
C LYS A 66 -9.11 -13.25 1.99
N ARG A 67 -10.31 -12.76 1.66
CA ARG A 67 -10.69 -11.36 1.94
C ARG A 67 -10.78 -11.13 3.44
N LEU A 68 -11.37 -12.06 4.20
CA LEU A 68 -11.40 -11.97 5.66
C LEU A 68 -9.99 -11.92 6.29
N GLU A 69 -9.07 -12.77 5.82
CA GLU A 69 -7.66 -12.73 6.21
C GLU A 69 -7.02 -11.38 5.88
N GLY A 70 -7.29 -10.84 4.68
CA GLY A 70 -6.83 -9.51 4.26
C GLY A 70 -7.28 -8.40 5.20
N TYR A 71 -8.56 -8.38 5.61
CA TYR A 71 -9.08 -7.37 6.53
C TYR A 71 -8.65 -7.58 7.99
N ARG A 72 -8.30 -8.80 8.39
CA ARG A 72 -7.57 -9.04 9.64
C ARG A 72 -6.19 -8.38 9.61
N ASN A 73 -5.47 -8.52 8.49
CA ASN A 73 -4.17 -7.87 8.30
C ASN A 73 -4.30 -6.34 8.26
N PHE A 74 -5.39 -5.80 7.70
CA PHE A 74 -5.72 -4.38 7.80
C PHE A 74 -5.86 -3.90 9.25
N CYS A 75 -6.63 -4.61 10.09
CA CYS A 75 -6.76 -4.26 11.51
C CYS A 75 -5.39 -4.26 12.22
N ASN A 76 -4.54 -5.26 11.93
CA ASN A 76 -3.17 -5.31 12.46
C ASN A 76 -2.31 -4.14 11.96
N LYS A 77 -2.44 -3.72 10.69
CA LYS A 77 -1.74 -2.55 10.15
C LYS A 77 -2.15 -1.27 10.88
N LEU A 78 -3.45 -1.05 11.09
CA LEU A 78 -3.97 0.09 11.86
C LEU A 78 -3.46 0.08 13.31
N TRP A 79 -3.42 -1.09 13.95
CA TRP A 79 -2.86 -1.25 15.30
C TRP A 79 -1.38 -0.84 15.34
N ASN A 80 -0.57 -1.33 14.40
CA ASN A 80 0.85 -1.03 14.33
C ASN A 80 1.12 0.45 14.02
N ALA A 81 0.35 1.04 13.11
CA ALA A 81 0.42 2.47 12.80
C ALA A 81 0.11 3.31 14.04
N SER A 82 -0.96 2.96 14.75
CA SER A 82 -1.34 3.64 16.00
C SER A 82 -0.27 3.51 17.08
N ARG A 83 0.35 2.32 17.21
CA ARG A 83 1.48 2.14 18.13
C ARG A 83 2.67 3.02 17.77
N PHE A 84 3.00 3.14 16.49
CA PHE A 84 4.06 4.05 16.03
C PHE A 84 3.74 5.49 16.41
N VAL A 85 2.52 5.98 16.17
CA VAL A 85 2.11 7.33 16.54
C VAL A 85 2.25 7.54 18.05
N LEU A 86 1.59 6.69 18.85
CA LEU A 86 1.57 6.80 20.31
C LEU A 86 2.98 6.79 20.92
N MET A 87 3.86 5.91 20.44
CA MET A 87 5.26 5.83 20.90
C MET A 87 6.04 7.12 20.65
N ASN A 88 5.66 7.92 19.63
CA ASN A 88 6.32 9.18 19.30
C ASN A 88 5.62 10.41 19.90
N THR A 89 4.48 10.24 20.59
CA THR A 89 3.61 11.36 21.03
C THR A 89 3.17 11.34 22.49
N GLU A 90 2.99 10.18 23.14
CA GLU A 90 2.38 10.09 24.50
C GLU A 90 3.10 10.92 25.57
N GLU A 91 4.42 11.06 25.47
CA GLU A 91 5.25 11.81 26.44
C GLU A 91 5.92 13.04 25.81
N GLN A 92 5.37 13.52 24.69
CA GLN A 92 5.99 14.58 23.89
C GLN A 92 5.06 15.78 23.73
N ASP A 93 5.65 16.94 23.52
CA ASP A 93 4.87 18.13 23.13
C ASP A 93 4.31 17.96 21.71
N CYS A 94 3.00 17.84 21.63
CA CYS A 94 2.23 17.68 20.39
C CYS A 94 1.44 18.94 20.01
N GLY A 95 1.73 20.09 20.64
CA GLY A 95 1.15 21.38 20.27
C GLY A 95 -0.32 21.60 20.65
N PHE A 96 -0.97 20.66 21.34
CA PHE A 96 -2.36 20.82 21.80
C PHE A 96 -2.52 21.86 22.93
N ASN A 97 -1.43 22.23 23.60
CA ASN A 97 -1.39 23.31 24.61
C ASN A 97 -0.81 24.62 24.04
N GLY A 98 -0.73 24.75 22.72
CA GLY A 98 -0.07 25.87 22.03
C GLY A 98 1.42 25.60 21.75
N GLY A 99 2.15 26.67 21.41
CA GLY A 99 3.54 26.60 20.97
C GLY A 99 3.70 26.78 19.45
N GLU A 100 4.88 27.20 19.03
CA GLU A 100 5.20 27.42 17.61
C GLU A 100 5.25 26.08 16.87
N MET A 101 4.58 25.98 15.72
CA MET A 101 4.58 24.76 14.91
C MET A 101 4.95 25.08 13.48
N THR A 102 5.85 24.27 12.93
CA THR A 102 6.22 24.32 11.52
C THR A 102 5.77 23.02 10.87
N LEU A 103 4.84 23.11 9.93
CA LEU A 103 4.37 21.94 9.19
C LEU A 103 5.25 21.69 7.97
N SER A 104 5.74 20.46 7.84
CA SER A 104 6.43 20.03 6.62
C SER A 104 5.46 19.92 5.44
N LEU A 105 6.01 19.74 4.23
CA LEU A 105 5.21 19.41 3.05
C LEU A 105 4.35 18.15 3.29
N ALA A 106 4.93 17.12 3.92
CA ALA A 106 4.23 15.88 4.22
C ALA A 106 3.06 16.08 5.20
N ASP A 107 3.23 16.95 6.20
CA ASP A 107 2.19 17.27 7.18
C ASP A 107 1.02 18.01 6.52
N ARG A 108 1.31 19.02 5.71
CA ARG A 108 0.30 19.74 4.92
C ARG A 108 -0.44 18.81 3.96
N TRP A 109 0.30 17.95 3.28
CA TRP A 109 -0.24 16.99 2.33
C TRP A 109 -1.22 16.02 3.00
N ILE A 110 -0.84 15.36 4.09
CA ILE A 110 -1.71 14.36 4.70
C ILE A 110 -2.99 14.98 5.29
N LEU A 111 -2.93 16.24 5.76
CA LEU A 111 -4.12 16.97 6.22
C LEU A 111 -5.07 17.24 5.06
N ALA A 112 -4.55 17.70 3.92
CA ALA A 112 -5.35 17.93 2.71
C ALA A 112 -5.94 16.62 2.15
N GLU A 113 -5.13 15.55 2.12
CA GLU A 113 -5.55 14.21 1.69
C GLU A 113 -6.64 13.63 2.60
N PHE A 114 -6.47 13.76 3.93
CA PHE A 114 -7.46 13.32 4.89
C PHE A 114 -8.77 14.10 4.74
N ASN A 115 -8.70 15.41 4.50
CA ASN A 115 -9.88 16.25 4.25
C ASN A 115 -10.65 15.80 2.99
N GLN A 116 -9.95 15.46 1.90
CA GLN A 116 -10.58 14.88 0.70
C GLN A 116 -11.17 13.49 0.97
N THR A 117 -10.47 12.65 1.72
CA THR A 117 -10.93 11.33 2.17
C THR A 117 -12.23 11.44 2.96
N VAL A 118 -12.30 12.38 3.90
CA VAL A 118 -13.50 12.66 4.70
C VAL A 118 -14.69 12.99 3.80
N LYS A 119 -14.49 13.88 2.81
CA LYS A 119 -15.54 14.24 1.85
C LYS A 119 -16.06 13.02 1.09
N ALA A 120 -15.17 12.26 0.45
CA ALA A 120 -15.54 11.10 -0.35
C ALA A 120 -16.18 9.99 0.50
N TYR A 121 -15.68 9.77 1.72
CA TYR A 121 -16.23 8.77 2.64
C TYR A 121 -17.65 9.15 3.10
N ARG A 122 -17.91 10.42 3.42
CA ARG A 122 -19.25 10.89 3.78
C ARG A 122 -20.22 10.75 2.61
N GLU A 123 -19.83 11.13 1.40
CA GLU A 123 -20.65 10.95 0.18
C GLU A 123 -21.02 9.47 -0.04
N ALA A 124 -20.08 8.55 0.22
CA ALA A 124 -20.33 7.12 0.14
C ALA A 124 -21.32 6.64 1.22
N LEU A 125 -21.19 7.12 2.46
CA LEU A 125 -22.13 6.79 3.54
C LEU A 125 -23.54 7.35 3.29
N ASP A 126 -23.64 8.62 2.85
CA ASP A 126 -24.92 9.28 2.54
C ASP A 126 -25.67 8.56 1.40
N SER A 127 -24.92 7.89 0.52
CA SER A 127 -25.44 7.07 -0.58
C SER A 127 -25.59 5.58 -0.22
N PHE A 128 -25.41 5.20 1.05
CA PHE A 128 -25.44 3.80 1.54
C PHE A 128 -24.45 2.86 0.82
N ARG A 129 -23.38 3.40 0.25
CA ARG A 129 -22.30 2.67 -0.45
C ARG A 129 -21.17 2.30 0.50
N PHE A 130 -21.48 1.40 1.45
CA PHE A 130 -20.51 0.87 2.41
C PHE A 130 -19.32 0.15 1.77
N ASP A 131 -19.52 -0.43 0.59
CA ASP A 131 -18.46 -1.05 -0.21
C ASP A 131 -17.42 -0.03 -0.69
N ILE A 132 -17.89 1.13 -1.16
CA ILE A 132 -17.03 2.26 -1.53
C ILE A 132 -16.37 2.85 -0.27
N ALA A 133 -17.12 3.08 0.79
CA ALA A 133 -16.60 3.61 2.05
C ALA A 133 -15.48 2.72 2.61
N ALA A 134 -15.66 1.40 2.61
CA ALA A 134 -14.64 0.43 3.01
C ALA A 134 -13.38 0.50 2.12
N GLY A 135 -13.55 0.69 0.82
CA GLY A 135 -12.45 0.89 -0.12
C GLY A 135 -11.65 2.18 0.15
N ILE A 136 -12.34 3.31 0.34
CA ILE A 136 -11.73 4.61 0.68
C ILE A 136 -10.96 4.51 2.00
N LEU A 137 -11.57 3.93 3.04
CA LEU A 137 -10.91 3.75 4.34
C LEU A 137 -9.65 2.89 4.22
N TYR A 138 -9.70 1.81 3.43
CA TYR A 138 -8.55 0.95 3.21
C TYR A 138 -7.42 1.71 2.52
N GLU A 139 -7.74 2.39 1.41
CA GLU A 139 -6.80 3.15 0.60
C GLU A 139 -6.10 4.22 1.44
N PHE A 140 -6.85 5.08 2.12
CA PHE A 140 -6.26 6.16 2.92
C PHE A 140 -5.39 5.61 4.05
N THR A 141 -5.89 4.63 4.81
CA THR A 141 -5.15 4.08 5.96
C THR A 141 -3.87 3.40 5.51
N TRP A 142 -3.96 2.53 4.50
CA TRP A 142 -2.84 1.69 4.09
C TRP A 142 -1.88 2.45 3.20
N ASN A 143 -2.38 3.01 2.10
CA ASN A 143 -1.57 3.58 1.05
C ASN A 143 -1.11 5.00 1.38
N GLN A 144 -1.97 5.86 1.92
CA GLN A 144 -1.60 7.25 2.19
C GLN A 144 -0.96 7.42 3.57
N PHE A 145 -1.65 7.03 4.63
CA PHE A 145 -1.18 7.23 5.99
C PHE A 145 0.02 6.34 6.31
N CYS A 146 -0.13 5.01 6.18
CA CYS A 146 0.92 4.09 6.60
C CYS A 146 2.13 4.02 5.65
N ASP A 147 1.90 3.83 4.35
CA ASP A 147 2.99 3.56 3.41
C ASP A 147 3.76 4.84 3.02
N TRP A 148 3.10 6.01 3.09
CA TRP A 148 3.73 7.30 2.77
C TRP A 148 3.92 8.20 3.97
N TYR A 149 2.85 8.65 4.64
CA TYR A 149 2.98 9.70 5.65
C TYR A 149 3.87 9.28 6.81
N LEU A 150 3.68 8.09 7.39
CA LEU A 150 4.53 7.61 8.48
C LEU A 150 6.02 7.54 8.07
N GLU A 151 6.32 7.15 6.84
CA GLU A 151 7.69 7.14 6.32
C GLU A 151 8.25 8.56 6.12
N LEU A 152 7.43 9.47 5.61
CA LEU A 152 7.77 10.88 5.39
C LEU A 152 8.01 11.65 6.70
N THR A 153 7.45 11.20 7.83
CA THR A 153 7.74 11.82 9.14
C THR A 153 9.14 11.52 9.67
N LYS A 154 9.76 10.40 9.24
CA LYS A 154 11.01 9.90 9.84
C LYS A 154 12.19 10.87 9.75
N PRO A 155 12.43 11.60 8.64
CA PRO A 155 13.50 12.59 8.58
C PRO A 155 13.34 13.68 9.65
N VAL A 156 12.13 14.19 9.87
CA VAL A 156 11.85 15.18 10.92
C VAL A 156 12.05 14.57 12.30
N MET A 157 11.54 13.35 12.53
CA MET A 157 11.72 12.65 13.81
C MET A 157 13.19 12.35 14.17
N ASN A 158 14.08 12.31 13.18
CA ASN A 158 15.50 11.99 13.36
C ASN A 158 16.43 13.22 13.42
N GLY A 159 15.90 14.44 13.49
CA GLY A 159 16.76 15.64 13.58
C GLY A 159 16.10 16.98 13.26
N GLY A 160 14.77 17.06 13.25
CA GLY A 160 14.04 18.31 13.10
C GLY A 160 14.16 19.22 14.33
N THR A 161 13.86 20.50 14.12
CA THR A 161 13.73 21.49 15.20
C THR A 161 12.53 21.19 16.10
N GLU A 162 12.49 21.76 17.30
CA GLU A 162 11.35 21.59 18.22
C GLU A 162 10.00 22.02 17.59
N ALA A 163 10.00 23.07 16.76
CA ALA A 163 8.80 23.53 16.07
C ALA A 163 8.33 22.54 14.98
N GLU A 164 9.26 21.93 14.24
CA GLU A 164 8.96 20.89 13.25
C GLU A 164 8.50 19.59 13.91
N LEU A 165 9.20 19.13 14.96
CA LEU A 165 8.81 17.97 15.74
C LEU A 165 7.40 18.13 16.32
N ARG A 166 7.09 19.30 16.90
CA ARG A 166 5.75 19.63 17.40
C ARG A 166 4.72 19.59 16.28
N GLY A 167 5.00 20.20 15.13
CA GLY A 167 4.12 20.22 13.96
C GLY A 167 3.81 18.82 13.42
N THR A 168 4.82 17.97 13.26
CA THR A 168 4.64 16.59 12.78
C THR A 168 3.91 15.73 13.81
N ARG A 169 4.23 15.84 15.12
CA ARG A 169 3.51 15.12 16.18
C ARG A 169 2.05 15.53 16.26
N HIS A 170 1.78 16.84 16.20
CA HIS A 170 0.43 17.39 16.15
C HIS A 170 -0.38 16.79 14.99
N THR A 171 0.24 16.75 13.80
CA THR A 171 -0.39 16.23 12.60
C THR A 171 -0.64 14.72 12.67
N LEU A 172 0.33 13.92 13.13
CA LEU A 172 0.17 12.49 13.35
C LEU A 172 -1.02 12.17 14.27
N VAL A 173 -1.11 12.88 15.40
CA VAL A 173 -2.20 12.67 16.39
C VAL A 173 -3.53 13.12 15.81
N THR A 174 -3.58 14.28 15.15
CA THR A 174 -4.80 14.84 14.55
C THR A 174 -5.38 13.92 13.47
N VAL A 175 -4.53 13.44 12.55
CA VAL A 175 -4.95 12.54 11.48
C VAL A 175 -5.33 11.17 12.04
N LEU A 176 -4.58 10.63 13.01
CA LEU A 176 -4.94 9.35 13.63
C LEU A 176 -6.28 9.43 14.35
N GLU A 177 -6.51 10.45 15.17
CA GLU A 177 -7.77 10.65 15.88
C GLU A 177 -8.95 10.74 14.91
N GLY A 178 -8.83 11.55 13.85
CA GLY A 178 -9.85 11.67 12.82
C GLY A 178 -10.07 10.36 12.06
N LEU A 179 -9.01 9.63 11.73
CA LEU A 179 -9.07 8.33 11.06
C LEU A 179 -9.81 7.30 11.92
N LEU A 180 -9.56 7.26 13.24
CA LEU A 180 -10.26 6.36 14.14
C LEU A 180 -11.75 6.65 14.18
N ARG A 181 -12.15 7.93 14.21
CA ARG A 181 -13.57 8.32 14.13
C ARG A 181 -14.20 7.93 12.79
N LEU A 182 -13.48 8.12 11.69
CA LEU A 182 -13.94 7.75 10.35
C LEU A 182 -14.09 6.23 10.19
N ALA A 183 -13.20 5.44 10.82
CA ALA A 183 -13.20 3.99 10.75
C ALA A 183 -14.20 3.31 11.70
N HIS A 184 -14.61 3.97 12.78
CA HIS A 184 -15.42 3.41 13.85
C HIS A 184 -16.75 2.75 13.39
N PRO A 185 -17.51 3.31 12.42
CA PRO A 185 -18.72 2.66 11.92
C PRO A 185 -18.50 1.24 11.37
N ILE A 186 -17.31 0.97 10.82
CA ILE A 186 -16.95 -0.31 10.22
C ILE A 186 -16.26 -1.23 11.23
N ILE A 187 -15.28 -0.70 11.98
CA ILE A 187 -14.40 -1.45 12.89
C ILE A 187 -14.40 -0.89 14.33
N PRO A 188 -15.52 -1.00 15.06
CA PRO A 188 -15.72 -0.26 16.30
C PRO A 188 -14.82 -0.70 17.46
N PHE A 189 -14.42 -1.96 17.57
CA PHE A 189 -13.76 -2.44 18.78
C PHE A 189 -12.30 -1.98 18.85
N ILE A 190 -11.56 -2.15 17.76
CA ILE A 190 -10.17 -1.74 17.65
C ILE A 190 -10.05 -0.21 17.67
N THR A 191 -10.97 0.50 17.02
CA THR A 191 -10.96 1.97 16.98
C THR A 191 -11.24 2.57 18.35
N GLU A 192 -12.23 2.05 19.09
CA GLU A 192 -12.47 2.45 20.49
C GLU A 192 -11.22 2.22 21.33
N THR A 193 -10.64 1.01 21.27
CA THR A 193 -9.46 0.65 22.07
C THR A 193 -8.27 1.59 21.83
N ILE A 194 -8.01 1.94 20.57
CA ILE A 194 -6.91 2.87 20.23
C ILE A 194 -7.28 4.29 20.65
N TRP A 195 -8.50 4.74 20.34
CA TRP A 195 -8.94 6.10 20.58
C TRP A 195 -8.92 6.48 22.06
N GLN A 196 -9.20 5.54 22.96
CA GLN A 196 -9.07 5.76 24.42
C GLN A 196 -7.66 6.20 24.85
N ARG A 197 -6.62 5.85 24.09
CA ARG A 197 -5.24 6.32 24.33
C ARG A 197 -4.98 7.66 23.65
N VAL A 198 -5.39 7.78 22.39
CA VAL A 198 -5.20 9.00 21.58
C VAL A 198 -5.92 10.20 22.20
N LYS A 199 -7.13 10.01 22.73
CA LYS A 199 -7.95 11.07 23.33
C LYS A 199 -7.24 11.82 24.46
N VAL A 200 -6.37 11.12 25.21
CA VAL A 200 -5.60 11.71 26.32
C VAL A 200 -4.63 12.78 25.79
N ILE A 201 -3.99 12.51 24.66
CA ILE A 201 -3.04 13.43 24.01
C ILE A 201 -3.77 14.68 23.48
N CYS A 202 -4.96 14.48 22.93
CA CYS A 202 -5.81 15.57 22.41
C CYS A 202 -6.53 16.37 23.52
N GLY A 203 -6.43 15.97 24.79
CA GLY A 203 -7.18 16.57 25.90
C GLY A 203 -8.70 16.31 25.85
N ILE A 204 -9.15 15.26 25.15
CA ILE A 204 -10.56 14.90 25.03
C ILE A 204 -10.98 14.03 26.23
N THR A 205 -12.02 14.47 26.94
CA THR A 205 -12.53 13.82 28.16
C THR A 205 -13.72 12.89 27.93
N ALA A 206 -14.20 12.75 26.69
CA ALA A 206 -15.37 11.93 26.39
C ALA A 206 -15.12 10.43 26.64
N ASP A 207 -16.18 9.73 27.06
CA ASP A 207 -16.10 8.32 27.47
C ASP A 207 -15.93 7.34 26.30
N THR A 208 -16.49 7.64 25.14
CA THR A 208 -16.50 6.75 23.97
C THR A 208 -16.35 7.53 22.67
N ILE A 209 -15.63 6.94 21.72
CA ILE A 209 -15.51 7.46 20.35
C ILE A 209 -16.86 7.46 19.62
N MET A 210 -17.77 6.55 19.98
CA MET A 210 -19.06 6.35 19.31
C MET A 210 -19.97 7.59 19.35
N LEU A 211 -19.80 8.45 20.36
CA LEU A 211 -20.58 9.68 20.55
C LEU A 211 -19.83 10.93 20.08
N GLN A 212 -18.64 10.79 19.46
CA GLN A 212 -17.89 11.94 18.94
C GLN A 212 -18.49 12.45 17.62
N PRO A 213 -18.39 13.76 17.35
CA PRO A 213 -18.75 14.31 16.06
C PRO A 213 -18.00 13.63 14.93
N PHE A 214 -18.70 13.30 13.84
CA PHE A 214 -18.08 12.67 12.68
C PHE A 214 -17.19 13.70 11.93
N PRO A 215 -15.97 13.34 11.47
CA PRO A 215 -15.06 14.28 10.80
C PRO A 215 -15.70 14.97 9.59
N GLU A 216 -15.65 16.30 9.49
CA GLU A 216 -16.29 17.10 8.43
C GLU A 216 -15.27 17.66 7.44
N TYR A 217 -15.68 17.77 6.16
CA TYR A 217 -14.89 18.43 5.14
C TYR A 217 -14.78 19.93 5.45
N ASN A 218 -13.57 20.46 5.35
CA ASN A 218 -13.27 21.88 5.54
C ASN A 218 -12.60 22.46 4.30
N ALA A 219 -13.28 23.37 3.60
CA ALA A 219 -12.74 24.03 2.41
C ALA A 219 -11.46 24.83 2.69
N ALA A 220 -11.24 25.30 3.93
CA ALA A 220 -10.04 26.02 4.32
C ALA A 220 -8.80 25.12 4.50
N GLN A 221 -8.99 23.79 4.54
CA GLN A 221 -7.90 22.80 4.64
C GLN A 221 -7.52 22.21 3.28
N VAL A 222 -8.00 22.79 2.17
CA VAL A 222 -7.54 22.41 0.83
C VAL A 222 -6.16 22.99 0.58
N ASP A 223 -5.24 22.14 0.13
CA ASP A 223 -3.87 22.54 -0.22
C ASP A 223 -3.44 21.84 -1.51
N GLU A 224 -3.88 22.37 -2.65
CA GLU A 224 -3.59 21.79 -3.97
C GLU A 224 -2.09 21.74 -4.28
N ALA A 225 -1.33 22.72 -3.78
CA ALA A 225 0.12 22.74 -3.94
C ALA A 225 0.78 21.58 -3.17
N ALA A 226 0.39 21.35 -1.91
CA ALA A 226 0.96 20.24 -1.14
C ALA A 226 0.61 18.86 -1.72
N LEU A 227 -0.60 18.71 -2.25
CA LEU A 227 -1.04 17.52 -2.98
C LEU A 227 -0.19 17.28 -4.23
N ALA A 228 -0.07 18.29 -5.10
CA ALA A 228 0.67 18.17 -6.36
C ALA A 228 2.17 17.93 -6.14
N ASP A 229 2.79 18.66 -5.20
CA ASP A 229 4.20 18.52 -4.88
C ASP A 229 4.52 17.15 -4.31
N THR A 230 3.69 16.67 -3.37
CA THR A 230 3.91 15.37 -2.75
C THR A 230 3.69 14.24 -3.76
N GLU A 231 2.70 14.34 -4.64
CA GLU A 231 2.49 13.33 -5.68
C GLU A 231 3.68 13.26 -6.64
N TRP A 232 4.23 14.39 -7.06
CA TRP A 232 5.45 14.41 -7.87
C TRP A 232 6.64 13.74 -7.15
N LEU A 233 6.82 14.02 -5.85
CA LEU A 233 7.88 13.38 -5.05
C LEU A 233 7.65 11.87 -4.90
N LYS A 234 6.41 11.42 -4.71
CA LYS A 234 6.08 9.99 -4.67
C LYS A 234 6.46 9.30 -5.98
N GLN A 235 6.10 9.91 -7.10
CA GLN A 235 6.45 9.38 -8.43
C GLN A 235 7.97 9.31 -8.62
N ALA A 236 8.71 10.34 -8.19
CA ALA A 236 10.17 10.34 -8.24
C ALA A 236 10.78 9.21 -7.38
N ILE A 237 10.32 9.05 -6.13
CA ILE A 237 10.79 7.99 -5.23
C ILE A 237 10.47 6.60 -5.80
N VAL A 238 9.25 6.40 -6.31
CA VAL A 238 8.84 5.13 -6.94
C VAL A 238 9.67 4.85 -8.18
N ALA A 239 9.92 5.85 -9.03
CA ALA A 239 10.76 5.70 -10.21
C ALA A 239 12.17 5.23 -9.84
N VAL A 240 12.81 5.86 -8.84
CA VAL A 240 14.14 5.42 -8.37
C VAL A 240 14.10 4.01 -7.80
N ARG A 241 13.08 3.65 -7.00
CA ARG A 241 12.92 2.30 -6.44
C ARG A 241 12.70 1.25 -7.53
N ASN A 242 11.94 1.59 -8.57
CA ASN A 242 11.71 0.71 -9.72
C ASN A 242 12.99 0.50 -10.52
N ILE A 243 13.75 1.57 -10.83
CA ILE A 243 15.05 1.45 -11.49
C ILE A 243 15.98 0.56 -10.67
N ARG A 244 16.03 0.75 -9.35
CA ARG A 244 16.83 -0.09 -8.46
C ARG A 244 16.45 -1.57 -8.56
N ALA A 245 15.16 -1.89 -8.54
CA ALA A 245 14.66 -3.26 -8.62
C ALA A 245 14.90 -3.88 -10.00
N GLU A 246 14.56 -3.15 -11.06
CA GLU A 246 14.77 -3.53 -12.46
C GLU A 246 16.26 -3.85 -12.68
N MET A 247 17.15 -2.96 -12.25
CA MET A 247 18.60 -3.10 -12.44
C MET A 247 19.28 -3.98 -11.40
N ASN A 248 18.52 -4.70 -10.56
CA ASN A 248 19.00 -5.61 -9.53
C ASN A 248 20.05 -4.98 -8.58
N ILE A 249 19.89 -3.69 -8.28
CA ILE A 249 20.78 -2.94 -7.39
C ILE A 249 20.33 -3.17 -5.94
N ALA A 250 21.29 -3.46 -5.04
CA ALA A 250 21.01 -3.70 -3.63
C ALA A 250 20.19 -2.56 -2.98
N PRO A 251 19.18 -2.86 -2.14
CA PRO A 251 18.33 -1.85 -1.48
C PRO A 251 19.09 -0.77 -0.69
N GLY A 252 20.22 -1.13 -0.09
CA GLY A 252 21.03 -0.23 0.73
C GLY A 252 22.10 0.58 -0.03
N LYS A 253 22.34 0.30 -1.33
CA LYS A 253 23.38 0.99 -2.10
C LYS A 253 22.94 2.43 -2.41
N PRO A 254 23.65 3.49 -1.98
CA PRO A 254 23.30 4.84 -2.37
C PRO A 254 23.38 5.03 -3.90
N LEU A 255 22.52 5.89 -4.44
CA LEU A 255 22.47 6.23 -5.87
C LEU A 255 22.66 7.73 -6.08
N GLU A 256 23.30 8.11 -7.18
CA GLU A 256 23.26 9.48 -7.70
C GLU A 256 21.98 9.68 -8.52
N LEU A 257 21.26 10.77 -8.26
CA LEU A 257 20.14 11.19 -9.09
C LEU A 257 20.50 12.47 -9.83
N LEU A 258 20.47 12.42 -11.17
CA LEU A 258 20.59 13.59 -12.01
C LEU A 258 19.22 13.96 -12.58
N LEU A 259 18.99 15.26 -12.74
CA LEU A 259 17.73 15.82 -13.21
C LEU A 259 17.99 16.68 -14.43
N ARG A 260 17.28 16.43 -15.54
CA ARG A 260 17.41 17.20 -16.79
C ARG A 260 16.04 17.59 -17.32
N GLY A 261 15.98 18.68 -18.09
CA GLY A 261 14.73 19.12 -18.71
C GLY A 261 13.65 19.53 -17.70
N CYS A 262 14.06 19.85 -16.47
CA CYS A 262 13.12 20.20 -15.41
C CYS A 262 12.51 21.58 -15.63
N SER A 263 11.20 21.68 -15.40
CA SER A 263 10.57 22.98 -15.17
C SER A 263 11.10 23.62 -13.89
N GLU A 264 10.94 24.94 -13.74
CA GLU A 264 11.29 25.66 -12.50
C GLU A 264 10.58 25.04 -11.29
N GLU A 265 9.35 24.58 -11.48
CA GLU A 265 8.56 23.93 -10.43
C GLU A 265 9.13 22.57 -10.00
N ALA A 266 9.60 21.75 -10.95
CA ALA A 266 10.26 20.49 -10.61
C ALA A 266 11.59 20.74 -9.87
N VAL A 267 12.36 21.76 -10.27
CA VAL A 267 13.58 22.17 -9.58
C VAL A 267 13.27 22.64 -8.15
N ARG A 268 12.23 23.45 -7.97
CA ARG A 268 11.74 23.91 -6.66
C ARG A 268 11.35 22.72 -5.78
N ARG A 269 10.47 21.83 -6.26
CA ARG A 269 10.02 20.62 -5.54
C ARG A 269 11.19 19.79 -5.02
N VAL A 270 12.19 19.56 -5.86
CA VAL A 270 13.38 18.80 -5.48
C VAL A 270 14.20 19.54 -4.43
N ASN A 271 14.49 20.83 -4.64
CA ASN A 271 15.34 21.60 -3.76
C ASN A 271 14.73 21.80 -2.37
N ASP A 272 13.43 22.10 -2.31
CA ASP A 272 12.69 22.30 -1.06
C ASP A 272 12.58 21.01 -0.23
N ASN A 273 12.70 19.83 -0.87
CA ASN A 273 12.42 18.54 -0.25
C ASN A 273 13.58 17.53 -0.31
N ARG A 274 14.83 17.98 -0.51
CA ARG A 274 16.02 17.11 -0.56
C ARG A 274 16.16 16.22 0.67
N SER A 275 15.88 16.79 1.85
CA SER A 275 15.94 16.10 3.15
C SER A 275 14.99 14.90 3.25
N PHE A 276 13.89 14.90 2.49
CA PHE A 276 12.96 13.78 2.38
C PHE A 276 13.34 12.84 1.24
N LEU A 277 13.62 13.39 0.06
CA LEU A 277 13.86 12.64 -1.16
C LEU A 277 15.09 11.74 -1.06
N GLN A 278 16.20 12.25 -0.50
CA GLN A 278 17.44 11.49 -0.36
C GLN A 278 17.31 10.21 0.49
N PRO A 279 16.83 10.25 1.75
CA PRO A 279 16.72 9.04 2.55
C PRO A 279 15.67 8.06 2.02
N LEU A 280 14.53 8.54 1.49
CA LEU A 280 13.44 7.69 1.04
C LEU A 280 13.72 6.95 -0.27
N ALA A 281 14.49 7.56 -1.17
CA ALA A 281 14.96 6.95 -2.41
C ALA A 281 16.37 6.33 -2.29
N ARG A 282 17.02 6.48 -1.12
CA ARG A 282 18.40 6.04 -0.84
C ARG A 282 19.39 6.65 -1.85
N LEU A 283 19.40 7.97 -1.90
CA LEU A 283 20.27 8.76 -2.78
C LEU A 283 21.45 9.34 -2.01
N GLU A 284 22.64 9.35 -2.62
CA GLU A 284 23.81 10.07 -2.08
C GLU A 284 23.81 11.53 -2.52
N SER A 285 23.38 11.81 -3.74
CA SER A 285 23.37 13.15 -4.32
C SER A 285 22.15 13.36 -5.23
N ILE A 286 21.76 14.63 -5.37
CA ILE A 286 20.74 15.07 -6.33
C ILE A 286 21.30 16.29 -7.07
N THR A 287 21.44 16.21 -8.38
CA THR A 287 22.04 17.27 -9.19
C THR A 287 21.12 17.64 -10.33
N VAL A 288 20.81 18.94 -10.46
CA VAL A 288 20.11 19.46 -11.63
C VAL A 288 21.14 19.82 -12.68
N LEU A 289 21.05 19.19 -13.84
CA LEU A 289 21.95 19.40 -14.96
C LEU A 289 21.54 20.64 -15.76
N PRO A 290 22.51 21.37 -16.35
CA PRO A 290 22.23 22.36 -17.38
C PRO A 290 21.45 21.77 -18.56
N ALA A 291 20.67 22.60 -19.26
CA ALA A 291 19.77 22.14 -20.32
C ALA A 291 20.49 21.47 -21.51
N ASP A 292 21.73 21.86 -21.77
CA ASP A 292 22.60 21.33 -22.83
C ASP A 292 23.45 20.14 -22.39
N ASP A 293 23.51 19.84 -21.08
CA ASP A 293 24.26 18.73 -20.55
C ASP A 293 23.47 17.42 -20.69
N LYS A 294 24.05 16.47 -21.42
CA LYS A 294 23.44 15.15 -21.61
C LYS A 294 23.60 14.23 -20.40
N GLY A 295 24.49 14.56 -19.47
CA GLY A 295 24.88 13.68 -18.39
C GLY A 295 25.58 12.40 -18.86
N PRO A 296 26.03 11.56 -17.92
CA PRO A 296 26.59 10.25 -18.22
C PRO A 296 25.51 9.28 -18.69
N VAL A 297 25.95 8.14 -19.23
CA VAL A 297 25.07 7.04 -19.62
C VAL A 297 24.29 6.54 -18.41
N SER A 298 22.96 6.64 -18.50
CA SER A 298 22.05 6.49 -17.37
C SER A 298 20.76 5.79 -17.78
N VAL A 299 20.12 5.11 -16.83
CA VAL A 299 18.70 4.76 -16.98
C VAL A 299 17.88 6.02 -16.73
N THR A 300 16.97 6.33 -17.64
CA THR A 300 16.15 7.55 -17.59
C THR A 300 14.67 7.21 -17.38
N LYS A 301 14.00 7.95 -16.49
CA LYS A 301 12.54 7.97 -16.36
C LYS A 301 12.04 9.41 -16.47
N ILE A 302 10.84 9.60 -16.99
CA ILE A 302 10.25 10.92 -17.21
C ILE A 302 9.06 11.10 -16.26
N ILE A 303 9.01 12.25 -15.58
CA ILE A 303 7.93 12.63 -14.66
C ILE A 303 7.56 14.08 -14.96
N ASP A 304 6.35 14.33 -15.47
CA ASP A 304 5.87 15.66 -15.86
C ASP A 304 6.87 16.44 -16.74
N GLY A 305 7.52 15.75 -17.67
CA GLY A 305 8.53 16.32 -18.57
C GLY A 305 9.94 16.46 -17.98
N ALA A 306 10.12 16.29 -16.67
CA ALA A 306 11.43 16.20 -16.04
C ALA A 306 12.02 14.81 -16.21
N GLU A 307 13.28 14.74 -16.66
CA GLU A 307 14.02 13.50 -16.81
C GLU A 307 14.83 13.21 -15.54
N LEU A 308 14.60 12.05 -14.95
CA LEU A 308 15.35 11.50 -13.82
C LEU A 308 16.33 10.46 -14.35
N LEU A 309 17.62 10.73 -14.18
CA LEU A 309 18.71 9.90 -14.68
C LEU A 309 19.46 9.30 -13.50
N ILE A 310 19.61 7.96 -13.50
CA ILE A 310 20.49 7.25 -12.57
C ILE A 310 21.72 6.76 -13.36
N PRO A 311 22.91 7.33 -13.11
CA PRO A 311 24.14 6.87 -13.73
C PRO A 311 24.42 5.42 -13.36
N MET A 312 24.73 4.58 -14.35
CA MET A 312 24.95 3.14 -14.11
C MET A 312 26.41 2.76 -13.91
N ALA A 313 27.33 3.69 -14.18
CA ALA A 313 28.76 3.49 -14.02
C ALA A 313 29.09 3.09 -12.57
N GLY A 314 29.80 1.98 -12.38
CA GLY A 314 30.17 1.46 -11.05
C GLY A 314 29.01 0.84 -10.25
N LEU A 315 27.79 0.84 -10.77
CA LEU A 315 26.64 0.20 -10.12
C LEU A 315 26.50 -1.27 -10.51
N ILE A 316 26.83 -1.61 -11.76
CA ILE A 316 26.57 -2.91 -12.38
C ILE A 316 27.81 -3.37 -13.15
N ASN A 317 28.12 -4.66 -13.08
CA ASN A 317 29.04 -5.30 -14.02
C ASN A 317 28.23 -5.75 -15.24
N LYS A 318 28.46 -5.10 -16.39
CA LYS A 318 27.72 -5.33 -17.64
C LYS A 318 27.75 -6.80 -18.07
N ASP A 319 28.91 -7.43 -18.03
CA ASP A 319 29.07 -8.81 -18.51
C ASP A 319 28.34 -9.81 -17.58
N ASP A 320 28.47 -9.63 -16.27
CA ASP A 320 27.79 -10.46 -15.28
C ASP A 320 26.26 -10.31 -15.38
N GLU A 321 25.79 -9.08 -15.62
CA GLU A 321 24.37 -8.79 -15.71
C GLU A 321 23.76 -9.32 -17.02
N LEU A 322 24.45 -9.18 -18.15
CA LEU A 322 24.02 -9.80 -19.41
C LEU A 322 23.98 -11.33 -19.30
N ALA A 323 24.97 -11.94 -18.62
CA ALA A 323 24.97 -13.38 -18.37
C ALA A 323 23.82 -13.82 -17.46
N ARG A 324 23.53 -13.06 -16.40
CA ARG A 324 22.38 -13.30 -15.49
C ARG A 324 21.07 -13.22 -16.26
N LEU A 325 20.85 -12.15 -17.01
CA LEU A 325 19.63 -11.94 -17.79
C LEU A 325 19.46 -13.03 -18.86
N ALA A 326 20.55 -13.44 -19.53
CA ALA A 326 20.51 -14.53 -20.51
C ALA A 326 20.05 -15.86 -19.86
N LYS A 327 20.50 -16.14 -18.64
CA LYS A 327 20.07 -17.31 -17.88
C LYS A 327 18.60 -17.24 -17.47
N GLU A 328 18.10 -16.07 -17.10
CA GLU A 328 16.68 -15.87 -16.77
C GLU A 328 15.77 -15.99 -18.00
N VAL A 329 16.18 -15.40 -19.12
CA VAL A 329 15.49 -15.56 -20.41
C VAL A 329 15.41 -17.04 -20.79
N ALA A 330 16.52 -17.77 -20.73
CA ALA A 330 16.55 -19.20 -21.05
C ALA A 330 15.63 -20.02 -20.13
N LYS A 331 15.52 -19.65 -18.85
CA LYS A 331 14.61 -20.30 -17.90
C LYS A 331 13.14 -20.04 -18.27
N ILE A 332 12.78 -18.79 -18.58
CA ILE A 332 11.41 -18.44 -18.99
C ILE A 332 11.06 -19.11 -20.32
N GLU A 333 11.99 -19.15 -21.27
CA GLU A 333 11.82 -19.87 -22.54
C GLU A 333 11.54 -21.37 -22.33
N GLY A 334 12.20 -22.00 -21.35
CA GLY A 334 11.92 -23.39 -20.97
C GLY A 334 10.50 -23.59 -20.42
N GLU A 335 10.00 -22.66 -19.61
CA GLU A 335 8.62 -22.71 -19.09
C GLU A 335 7.58 -22.45 -20.18
N ILE A 336 7.85 -21.48 -21.08
CA ILE A 336 7.02 -21.20 -22.26
C ILE A 336 6.92 -22.47 -23.13
N ALA A 337 8.04 -23.07 -23.51
CA ALA A 337 8.07 -24.28 -24.34
C ALA A 337 7.32 -25.45 -23.69
N ARG A 338 7.40 -25.57 -22.35
CA ARG A 338 6.66 -26.60 -21.60
C ARG A 338 5.14 -26.36 -21.66
N ILE A 339 4.69 -25.13 -21.54
CA ILE A 339 3.26 -24.78 -21.60
C ILE A 339 2.73 -24.93 -23.03
N GLU A 340 3.46 -24.42 -24.02
CA GLU A 340 3.13 -24.56 -25.44
C GLU A 340 3.06 -26.04 -25.85
N GLY A 341 3.97 -26.88 -25.35
CA GLY A 341 3.94 -28.33 -25.56
C GLY A 341 2.70 -29.02 -24.97
N LYS A 342 2.15 -28.51 -23.85
CA LYS A 342 0.88 -29.01 -23.32
C LYS A 342 -0.30 -28.54 -24.17
N LEU A 343 -0.31 -27.25 -24.55
CA LEU A 343 -1.40 -26.63 -25.28
C LEU A 343 -1.48 -27.08 -26.75
N SER A 344 -0.37 -27.56 -27.33
CA SER A 344 -0.33 -28.15 -28.67
C SER A 344 -0.69 -29.65 -28.68
N ASN A 345 -0.75 -30.31 -27.52
CA ASN A 345 -1.14 -31.71 -27.42
C ASN A 345 -2.67 -31.84 -27.52
N GLU A 346 -3.16 -32.30 -28.68
CA GLU A 346 -4.59 -32.49 -28.94
C GLU A 346 -5.30 -33.36 -27.89
N GLY A 347 -4.61 -34.38 -27.37
CA GLY A 347 -5.15 -35.24 -26.32
C GLY A 347 -5.32 -34.54 -24.97
N PHE A 348 -4.48 -33.56 -24.67
CA PHE A 348 -4.63 -32.70 -23.48
C PHE A 348 -5.75 -31.68 -23.70
N VAL A 349 -5.77 -30.99 -24.83
CA VAL A 349 -6.79 -29.97 -25.14
C VAL A 349 -8.20 -30.57 -25.18
N ALA A 350 -8.35 -31.78 -25.74
CA ALA A 350 -9.64 -32.44 -25.82
C ALA A 350 -10.16 -33.00 -24.48
N ARG A 351 -9.28 -33.23 -23.49
CA ARG A 351 -9.63 -33.90 -22.22
C ARG A 351 -9.54 -33.00 -20.99
N ALA A 352 -8.78 -31.91 -21.05
CA ALA A 352 -8.61 -31.01 -19.93
C ALA A 352 -9.85 -30.10 -19.76
N PRO A 353 -10.25 -29.80 -18.50
CA PRO A 353 -11.30 -28.81 -18.26
C PRO A 353 -10.92 -27.44 -18.82
N GLU A 354 -11.90 -26.71 -19.34
CA GLU A 354 -11.70 -25.38 -19.93
C GLU A 354 -11.00 -24.39 -18.98
N ALA A 355 -11.33 -24.42 -17.69
CA ALA A 355 -10.67 -23.61 -16.67
C ALA A 355 -9.17 -23.91 -16.51
N VAL A 356 -8.74 -25.15 -16.77
CA VAL A 356 -7.32 -25.52 -16.73
C VAL A 356 -6.61 -24.99 -17.98
N ILE A 357 -7.24 -25.07 -19.14
CA ILE A 357 -6.71 -24.53 -20.40
C ILE A 357 -6.58 -23.01 -20.31
N ALA A 358 -7.61 -22.32 -19.83
CA ALA A 358 -7.60 -20.88 -19.63
C ALA A 358 -6.45 -20.45 -18.69
N LYS A 359 -6.26 -21.17 -17.58
CA LYS A 359 -5.17 -20.90 -16.64
C LYS A 359 -3.78 -21.13 -17.23
N GLU A 360 -3.59 -22.14 -18.07
CA GLU A 360 -2.30 -22.35 -18.75
C GLU A 360 -2.05 -21.29 -19.83
N ARG A 361 -3.08 -20.79 -20.51
CA ARG A 361 -2.98 -19.64 -21.44
C ARG A 361 -2.60 -18.35 -20.71
N GLU A 362 -3.28 -18.04 -19.59
CA GLU A 362 -2.96 -16.88 -18.76
C GLU A 362 -1.50 -16.91 -18.28
N LYS A 363 -0.99 -18.09 -17.88
CA LYS A 363 0.43 -18.26 -17.54
C LYS A 363 1.36 -18.02 -18.72
N LEU A 364 0.99 -18.49 -19.91
CA LEU A 364 1.79 -18.30 -21.12
C LEU A 364 1.94 -16.81 -21.43
N ASP A 365 0.83 -16.07 -21.39
CA ASP A 365 0.81 -14.63 -21.61
C ASP A 365 1.68 -13.91 -20.58
N GLY A 366 1.54 -14.26 -19.30
CA GLY A 366 2.39 -13.70 -18.23
C GLY A 366 3.88 -13.98 -18.41
N TYR A 367 4.27 -15.18 -18.87
CA TYR A 367 5.66 -15.48 -19.17
C TYR A 367 6.18 -14.77 -20.42
N ALA A 368 5.33 -14.59 -21.44
CA ALA A 368 5.69 -13.85 -22.65
C ALA A 368 5.97 -12.37 -22.33
N GLU A 369 5.13 -11.75 -21.51
CA GLU A 369 5.35 -10.38 -21.02
C GLU A 369 6.64 -10.28 -20.19
N ALA A 370 6.88 -11.23 -19.29
CA ALA A 370 8.10 -11.27 -18.48
C ALA A 370 9.35 -11.41 -19.37
N LYS A 371 9.30 -12.27 -20.39
CA LYS A 371 10.38 -12.42 -21.38
C LYS A 371 10.65 -11.11 -22.13
N ALA A 372 9.59 -10.44 -22.60
CA ALA A 372 9.73 -9.18 -23.31
C ALA A 372 10.45 -8.12 -22.46
N LYS A 373 10.10 -8.01 -21.17
CA LYS A 373 10.76 -7.10 -20.22
C LYS A 373 12.23 -7.43 -20.02
N LEU A 374 12.60 -8.71 -19.89
CA LEU A 374 14.00 -9.11 -19.76
C LEU A 374 14.83 -8.79 -21.02
N ILE A 375 14.24 -8.94 -22.22
CA ILE A 375 14.89 -8.60 -23.48
C ILE A 375 15.09 -7.08 -23.60
N GLU A 376 14.09 -6.29 -23.24
CA GLU A 376 14.20 -4.83 -23.19
C GLU A 376 15.33 -4.42 -22.22
N GLN A 377 15.37 -5.04 -21.04
CA GLN A 377 16.43 -4.82 -20.07
C GLN A 377 17.81 -5.20 -20.62
N GLN A 378 17.95 -6.33 -21.31
CA GLN A 378 19.22 -6.70 -21.97
C GLN A 378 19.64 -5.66 -22.99
N ALA A 379 18.71 -5.10 -23.77
CA ALA A 379 19.01 -4.05 -24.74
C ALA A 379 19.51 -2.77 -24.04
N VAL A 380 18.87 -2.39 -22.92
CA VAL A 380 19.31 -1.26 -22.08
C VAL A 380 20.71 -1.51 -21.54
N ILE A 381 20.97 -2.64 -20.87
CA ILE A 381 22.30 -3.00 -20.34
C ILE A 381 23.35 -3.05 -21.45
N SER A 382 22.99 -3.55 -22.64
CA SER A 382 23.89 -3.59 -23.78
C SER A 382 24.27 -2.21 -24.30
N ALA A 383 23.37 -1.23 -24.14
CA ALA A 383 23.57 0.16 -24.54
C ALA A 383 24.29 1.01 -23.47
N LEU A 384 24.35 0.54 -22.21
CA LEU A 384 25.18 1.12 -21.14
C LEU A 384 26.67 0.92 -21.43
#